data_AF-E0VVB5-F1
#
_entry.id   AF-E0VVB5-F1
#
_cell.length_a   1.000
_cell.length_b   1.000
_cell.length_c   1.000
_cell.angle_alpha   90.00
_cell.angle_beta   90.00
_cell.angle_gamma   90.00
#
_symmetry.space_group_name_H-M   'P 1'
#
loop_
_entity.id
_entity.type
_entity.pdbx_description
1 polymer ?
#
loop_
_entity_poly.entity_id
_entity_poly.type
_entity_poly.pdbx_seq_one_letter_code
_entity_poly.pdbx_strand_id
1 'polypeptide(L)'
;MKLPSKNKLPDYYDIIKKPLDIKKIINRIEDGKDFTQMCQNAQIYNEEASLIHENLIVLQSVFTNARQRLEQDAETDEDKDDEDGNSDSESVRMKIKIKSGKGGRGGEGRGSTRRRKTQPKYTNSDDEDEDD
;
A
#
# COMPACT_ATOMS: atom_id res chain seq x y z
N MET A 1 -8.11 -3.98 19.73
CA MET A 1 -9.00 -2.81 19.55
C MET A 1 -10.39 -3.22 20.03
N LYS A 2 -10.98 -2.53 21.02
CA LYS A 2 -12.28 -2.91 21.60
C LYS A 2 -13.39 -2.04 21.01
N LEU A 3 -14.55 -2.63 20.72
CA LEU A 3 -15.71 -1.89 20.24
C LEU A 3 -16.22 -0.88 21.30
N PRO A 4 -16.56 0.36 20.91
CA PRO A 4 -17.24 1.31 21.78
C PRO A 4 -18.57 0.75 22.28
N SER A 5 -18.98 1.06 23.51
CA SER A 5 -20.33 0.66 23.98
C SER A 5 -21.41 1.43 23.21
N LYS A 6 -22.53 0.77 22.87
CA LYS A 6 -23.66 1.38 22.15
C LYS A 6 -24.17 2.69 22.77
N ASN A 7 -24.13 2.80 24.10
CA ASN A 7 -24.59 4.00 24.81
C ASN A 7 -23.65 5.21 24.65
N LYS A 8 -22.36 4.97 24.34
CA LYS A 8 -21.35 6.04 24.22
C LYS A 8 -21.17 6.52 22.78
N LEU A 9 -21.49 5.68 21.80
CA LEU A 9 -21.32 5.97 20.39
C LEU A 9 -22.44 5.26 19.59
N PRO A 10 -23.68 5.74 19.70
CA PRO A 10 -24.83 5.09 19.05
C PRO A 10 -24.78 5.19 17.52
N ASP A 11 -24.31 6.33 17.00
CA ASP A 11 -24.10 6.64 15.58
C ASP A 11 -23.19 5.63 14.88
N TYR A 12 -22.16 5.14 15.57
CA TYR A 12 -21.29 4.08 15.05
C TYR A 12 -22.07 2.81 14.67
N TYR A 13 -23.06 2.43 15.47
CA TYR A 13 -23.86 1.23 15.21
C TYR A 13 -24.97 1.45 14.18
N ASP A 14 -25.31 2.71 13.89
CA ASP A 14 -26.21 3.06 12.79
C ASP A 14 -25.50 2.94 11.44
N ILE A 15 -24.23 3.33 11.38
CA ILE A 15 -23.40 3.29 10.17
C ILE A 15 -22.84 1.87 9.96
N ILE A 16 -22.28 1.25 11.00
CA ILE A 16 -21.62 -0.06 10.92
C ILE A 16 -22.56 -1.18 11.34
N LYS A 17 -23.07 -1.92 10.34
CA LYS A 17 -24.07 -2.98 10.53
C LYS A 17 -23.53 -4.27 11.16
N LYS A 18 -22.25 -4.56 10.96
CA LYS A 18 -21.59 -5.80 11.45
C LYS A 18 -20.33 -5.46 12.24
N PRO A 19 -20.45 -4.89 13.45
CA PRO A 19 -19.31 -4.49 14.25
C PRO A 19 -18.47 -5.71 14.66
N LEU A 20 -17.16 -5.64 14.44
CA LEU A 20 -16.20 -6.70 14.71
C LEU A 20 -15.08 -6.18 15.62
N ASP A 21 -14.57 -7.06 16.48
CA ASP A 21 -13.49 -6.77 17.43
C ASP A 21 -12.33 -7.72 17.14
N ILE A 22 -11.13 -7.17 16.97
CA ILE A 22 -9.93 -7.96 16.65
C ILE A 22 -9.68 -9.10 17.64
N LYS A 23 -10.04 -8.94 18.93
CA LYS A 23 -9.91 -10.01 19.93
C LYS A 23 -10.81 -11.21 19.61
N LYS A 24 -12.00 -10.95 19.07
CA LYS A 24 -12.92 -12.00 18.64
C LYS A 24 -12.43 -12.68 17.35
N ILE A 25 -11.80 -11.90 16.47
CA ILE A 25 -11.26 -12.38 15.20
C ILE A 25 -10.07 -13.30 15.42
N ILE A 26 -9.13 -12.91 16.29
CA ILE A 26 -7.91 -13.71 16.60
C ILE A 26 -8.26 -15.14 17.02
N ASN A 27 -9.37 -15.34 17.73
CA ASN A 27 -9.80 -16.65 18.20
C ASN A 27 -10.53 -17.49 17.13
N ARG A 28 -10.74 -16.94 15.93
CA ARG A 28 -11.62 -17.49 14.89
C ARG A 28 -11.03 -17.38 13.47
N ILE A 29 -9.74 -17.06 13.34
CA ILE A 29 -9.06 -16.89 12.05
C ILE A 29 -8.96 -18.25 11.34
N GLU A 30 -10.02 -18.62 10.63
CA GLU A 30 -9.98 -19.74 9.66
C GLU A 30 -9.78 -19.17 8.25
N ASP A 31 -10.50 -18.12 7.85
CA ASP A 31 -10.53 -17.64 6.46
C ASP A 31 -10.01 -16.22 6.23
N GLY A 32 -9.65 -15.47 7.29
CA GLY A 32 -9.24 -14.06 7.21
C GLY A 32 -10.35 -13.07 6.80
N LYS A 33 -11.53 -13.55 6.37
CA LYS A 33 -12.69 -12.73 5.98
C LYS A 33 -13.12 -11.75 7.08
N ASP A 34 -13.12 -12.20 8.32
CA ASP A 34 -13.48 -11.37 9.48
C ASP A 34 -12.50 -10.21 9.68
N PHE A 35 -11.21 -10.44 9.42
CA PHE A 35 -10.19 -9.40 9.50
C PHE A 35 -10.43 -8.32 8.43
N THR A 36 -10.67 -8.74 7.19
CA THR A 36 -11.00 -7.82 6.09
C THR A 36 -12.25 -7.00 6.41
N GLN A 37 -13.32 -7.64 6.91
CA GLN A 37 -14.56 -6.96 7.29
C GLN A 37 -14.35 -5.95 8.42
N MET A 38 -13.50 -6.27 9.41
CA MET A 38 -13.16 -5.32 10.48
C MET A 38 -12.46 -4.09 9.93
N CYS A 39 -11.50 -4.27 9.02
CA CYS A 39 -10.80 -3.15 8.41
C CYS A 39 -11.74 -2.30 7.54
N GLN A 40 -12.64 -2.92 6.78
CA GLN A 40 -13.67 -2.20 6.01
C GLN A 40 -14.60 -1.39 6.91
N ASN A 41 -15.06 -1.95 8.03
CA ASN A 41 -15.90 -1.21 8.98
C ASN A 41 -15.18 0.02 9.53
N ALA A 42 -13.89 -0.12 9.83
CA ALA A 42 -13.10 0.99 10.32
C ALA A 42 -12.87 2.03 9.20
N GLN A 43 -12.69 1.64 7.94
CA GLN A 43 -12.61 2.57 6.81
C GLN A 43 -13.93 3.29 6.52
N ILE A 44 -15.08 2.64 6.72
CA ILE A 44 -16.41 3.24 6.46
C ILE A 44 -16.74 4.31 7.51
N TYR A 45 -16.37 4.06 8.78
CA TYR A 45 -16.66 5.02 9.84
C TYR A 45 -15.64 6.16 9.93
N ASN A 46 -14.38 5.90 9.56
CA ASN A 46 -13.32 6.90 9.65
C ASN A 46 -13.12 7.60 8.30
N GLU A 47 -12.93 8.92 8.34
CA GLU A 47 -12.67 9.72 7.15
C GLU A 47 -11.42 9.23 6.40
N GLU A 48 -11.45 9.27 5.06
CA GLU A 48 -10.37 8.75 4.21
C GLU A 48 -9.03 9.46 4.42
N ALA A 49 -9.05 10.74 4.79
CA ALA A 49 -7.88 11.54 5.12
C ALA A 49 -7.38 11.35 6.56
N SER A 50 -8.00 10.46 7.34
CA SER A 50 -7.60 10.19 8.71
C SER A 50 -6.43 9.19 8.77
N LEU A 51 -5.55 9.38 9.74
CA LEU A 51 -4.46 8.45 10.05
C LEU A 51 -4.98 7.03 10.31
N ILE A 52 -6.19 6.89 10.85
CA ILE A 52 -6.83 5.59 11.07
C ILE A 52 -7.09 4.91 9.73
N HIS A 53 -7.62 5.63 8.75
CA HIS A 53 -7.88 5.10 7.42
C HIS A 53 -6.59 4.68 6.70
N GLU A 54 -5.56 5.53 6.72
CA GLU A 54 -4.25 5.23 6.12
C GLU A 54 -3.61 3.98 6.74
N ASN A 55 -3.62 3.88 8.07
CA ASN A 55 -3.08 2.72 8.78
C ASN A 55 -3.83 1.43 8.44
N LEU A 56 -5.15 1.49 8.20
CA LEU A 56 -5.94 0.32 7.81
C LEU A 56 -5.58 -0.20 6.42
N ILE A 57 -5.21 0.68 5.48
CA ILE A 57 -4.74 0.28 4.15
C ILE A 57 -3.42 -0.49 4.28
N VAL A 58 -2.47 0.05 5.05
CA VAL A 58 -1.19 -0.62 5.31
C VAL A 58 -1.41 -1.97 5.99
N LEU A 59 -2.29 -2.01 6.99
CA LEU A 59 -2.61 -3.22 7.73
C LEU A 59 -3.24 -4.31 6.85
N GLN A 60 -4.16 -3.94 5.94
CA GLN A 60 -4.73 -4.87 4.95
C GLN A 60 -3.66 -5.41 4.00
N SER A 61 -2.73 -4.57 3.55
CA SER A 61 -1.61 -4.97 2.68
C SER A 61 -0.68 -5.96 3.36
N VAL A 62 -0.25 -5.67 4.60
CA VAL A 62 0.61 -6.57 5.39
C VAL A 62 -0.09 -7.91 5.63
N PHE A 63 -1.37 -7.89 5.98
CA PHE A 63 -2.14 -9.11 6.20
C PHE A 63 -2.25 -9.97 4.94
N THR A 64 -2.59 -9.36 3.81
CA THR A 64 -2.73 -10.05 2.53
C THR A 64 -1.39 -10.64 2.09
N ASN A 65 -0.30 -9.88 2.21
CA ASN A 65 1.04 -10.36 1.85
C ASN A 65 1.48 -11.51 2.76
N ALA A 66 1.24 -11.43 4.07
CA ALA A 66 1.56 -12.50 5.00
C ALA A 66 0.76 -13.77 4.69
N ARG A 67 -0.54 -13.66 4.38
CA ARG A 67 -1.38 -14.80 4.04
C ARG A 67 -0.93 -15.48 2.75
N GLN A 68 -0.62 -14.69 1.72
CA GLN A 68 -0.13 -15.21 0.44
C GLN A 68 1.18 -15.99 0.60
N ARG A 69 2.11 -15.52 1.45
CA ARG A 69 3.35 -16.26 1.74
C ARG A 69 3.07 -17.59 2.43
N LEU A 70 2.17 -17.60 3.42
CA LEU A 70 1.81 -18.83 4.13
C LEU A 70 1.10 -19.85 3.21
N GLU A 71 0.29 -19.39 2.27
CA GLU A 71 -0.33 -20.25 1.24
C GLU A 71 0.75 -20.83 0.29
N GLN A 72 1.71 -20.02 -0.15
CA GLN A 72 2.83 -20.49 -0.99
C GLN A 72 3.76 -21.47 -0.27
N ASP A 73 4.05 -21.22 1.01
CA ASP A 73 4.87 -22.11 1.84
C ASP A 73 4.12 -23.44 2.13
N ALA A 74 2.78 -23.42 2.20
CA ALA A 74 1.98 -24.63 2.36
C ALA A 74 1.90 -25.49 1.07
N GLU A 75 1.98 -24.87 -0.11
CA GLU A 75 2.04 -25.58 -1.40
C GLU A 75 3.42 -26.19 -1.70
N THR A 76 4.47 -25.85 -0.93
CA THR A 76 5.83 -26.37 -1.17
C THR A 76 6.16 -27.69 -0.46
N ASP A 77 5.26 -28.20 0.40
CA ASP A 77 5.43 -29.49 1.10
C ASP A 77 4.71 -30.66 0.41
N GLU A 78 3.88 -30.41 -0.62
CA GLU A 78 3.24 -31.44 -1.44
C GLU A 78 3.46 -31.13 -2.93
N ASP A 79 4.64 -31.45 -3.44
CA ASP A 79 4.87 -32.07 -4.76
C ASP A 79 6.35 -31.94 -5.18
N LYS A 80 7.11 -33.00 -4.88
CA LYS A 80 8.16 -33.42 -5.80
C LYS A 80 7.44 -34.16 -6.93
N ASP A 81 7.29 -33.52 -8.09
CA ASP A 81 7.61 -34.07 -9.41
C ASP A 81 7.24 -33.04 -10.50
N ASP A 82 8.08 -33.01 -11.54
CA ASP A 82 8.26 -31.98 -12.57
C ASP A 82 7.04 -31.61 -13.44
N GLU A 83 6.83 -30.32 -13.77
CA GLU A 83 6.69 -29.87 -15.17
C GLU A 83 6.75 -28.34 -15.37
N ASP A 84 7.50 -27.96 -16.39
CA ASP A 84 7.74 -26.62 -16.94
C ASP A 84 6.45 -25.95 -17.45
N GLY A 85 6.28 -24.64 -17.16
CA GLY A 85 5.01 -23.95 -17.32
C GLY A 85 5.08 -22.45 -17.57
N ASN A 86 6.04 -22.02 -18.39
CA ASN A 86 5.97 -20.85 -19.27
C ASN A 86 5.54 -19.49 -18.66
N SER A 87 6.55 -18.64 -18.44
CA SER A 87 6.43 -17.18 -18.28
C SER A 87 5.94 -16.53 -19.58
N ASP A 88 4.69 -16.06 -19.62
CA ASP A 88 4.20 -15.15 -20.66
C ASP A 88 3.98 -13.74 -20.09
N SER A 89 5.08 -13.01 -19.94
CA SER A 89 5.03 -11.54 -20.00
C SER A 89 4.71 -11.13 -21.45
N GLU A 90 3.44 -10.86 -21.71
CA GLU A 90 2.93 -10.26 -22.96
C GLU A 90 3.58 -8.88 -23.21
N SER A 91 4.80 -8.86 -23.74
CA SER A 91 5.48 -7.65 -24.20
C SER A 91 5.41 -7.56 -25.71
N VAL A 92 4.32 -6.96 -26.20
CA VAL A 92 4.08 -6.66 -27.62
C VAL A 92 5.20 -5.79 -28.18
N ARG A 93 6.10 -6.39 -28.98
CA ARG A 93 7.18 -5.69 -29.68
C ARG A 93 6.64 -4.97 -30.92
N MET A 94 6.51 -3.65 -30.85
CA MET A 94 6.19 -2.80 -32.00
C MET A 94 7.39 -2.69 -32.94
N LYS A 95 7.24 -3.19 -34.18
CA LYS A 95 8.23 -3.08 -35.26
C LYS A 95 8.01 -1.79 -36.06
N ILE A 96 8.83 -0.77 -35.82
CA ILE A 96 8.82 0.49 -36.58
C ILE A 96 9.71 0.34 -37.82
N LYS A 97 9.12 0.50 -39.00
CA LYS A 97 9.81 0.47 -40.30
C LYS A 97 10.13 1.90 -40.73
N ILE A 98 11.38 2.32 -40.60
CA ILE A 98 11.83 3.65 -41.03
C ILE A 98 12.37 3.55 -42.47
N LYS A 99 11.70 4.24 -43.38
CA LYS A 99 12.10 4.38 -44.79
C LYS A 99 13.14 5.51 -44.90
N SER A 100 14.23 5.22 -45.59
CA SER A 100 15.34 6.11 -45.93
C SER A 100 14.90 7.48 -46.46
N GLY A 101 15.42 8.56 -45.86
CA GLY A 101 15.33 9.92 -46.35
C GLY A 101 16.68 10.63 -46.21
N LYS A 102 17.14 11.23 -47.30
CA LYS A 102 18.46 11.79 -47.56
C LYS A 102 18.48 13.30 -47.24
N GLY A 103 19.59 13.78 -46.65
CA GLY A 103 19.97 15.20 -46.53
C GLY A 103 19.71 15.80 -45.15
N GLY A 104 20.54 16.66 -44.56
CA GLY A 104 21.81 17.26 -44.93
C GLY A 104 22.16 18.33 -43.87
N ARG A 105 23.46 18.55 -43.66
CA ARG A 105 24.13 19.77 -43.15
C ARG A 105 23.60 20.50 -41.90
N GLY A 106 24.46 20.53 -40.89
CA GLY A 106 25.00 21.79 -40.33
C GLY A 106 24.35 22.33 -39.05
N GLY A 107 25.19 22.81 -38.13
CA GLY A 107 24.77 23.77 -37.10
C GLY A 107 25.38 23.54 -35.72
N GLU A 108 26.53 24.18 -35.47
CA GLU A 108 27.07 24.46 -34.14
C GLU A 108 26.08 25.32 -33.32
N GLY A 109 25.98 25.07 -32.01
CA GLY A 109 25.12 25.83 -31.12
C GLY A 109 25.57 25.74 -29.67
N ARG A 110 26.27 26.78 -29.22
CA ARG A 110 26.80 26.98 -27.87
C ARG A 110 25.69 27.26 -26.85
N GLY A 111 25.93 26.79 -25.62
CA GLY A 111 25.54 27.47 -24.38
C GLY A 111 24.18 27.07 -23.79
N SER A 112 24.18 26.72 -22.50
CA SER A 112 23.64 27.61 -21.46
C SER A 112 23.81 27.00 -20.07
N THR A 113 24.56 27.72 -19.24
CA THR A 113 24.61 27.71 -17.79
C THR A 113 23.21 27.66 -17.16
N ARG A 114 22.98 26.81 -16.15
CA ARG A 114 22.05 27.16 -15.06
C ARG A 114 22.29 26.37 -13.77
N ARG A 115 22.72 27.16 -12.79
CA ARG A 115 22.95 26.92 -11.36
C ARG A 115 21.83 26.09 -10.70
N ARG A 116 22.19 25.09 -9.88
CA ARG A 116 21.30 24.51 -8.86
C ARG A 116 21.61 25.14 -7.49
N LYS A 117 20.56 25.74 -6.90
CA LYS A 117 20.52 26.42 -5.62
C LYS A 117 20.33 25.37 -4.51
N THR A 118 21.21 25.36 -3.51
CA THR A 118 21.13 24.48 -2.33
C THR A 118 20.09 25.01 -1.33
N GLN A 119 19.31 24.10 -0.76
CA GLN A 119 18.33 24.34 0.31
C GLN A 119 19.06 24.58 1.65
N PRO A 120 18.58 25.48 2.53
CA PRO A 120 19.15 25.64 3.87
C PRO A 120 18.72 24.51 4.80
N LYS A 121 19.65 24.17 5.70
CA LYS A 121 19.59 23.11 6.71
C LYS A 121 18.90 23.67 7.95
N TYR A 122 17.80 23.08 8.40
CA TYR A 122 17.17 23.43 9.69
C TYR A 122 18.09 22.95 10.82
N THR A 123 18.59 23.89 11.62
CA THR A 123 19.20 23.61 12.92
C THR A 123 18.08 23.52 13.95
N ASN A 124 17.88 22.34 14.54
CA ASN A 124 17.12 22.24 15.79
C ASN A 124 18.07 22.67 16.92
N SER A 125 17.83 23.84 17.48
CA SER A 125 18.17 24.18 18.87
C SER A 125 16.85 23.95 19.63
N ASP A 126 16.71 23.00 20.54
CA ASP A 126 17.41 22.83 21.83
C ASP A 126 17.35 24.12 22.66
N ASP A 127 16.87 23.98 23.90
CA ASP A 127 16.49 24.99 24.91
C ASP A 127 15.11 25.64 24.74
N GLU A 128 14.14 25.30 25.60
CA GLU A 128 14.00 25.90 26.95
C GLU A 128 12.88 25.20 27.76
N ASP A 129 13.24 24.80 28.98
CA ASP A 129 12.38 24.37 30.09
C ASP A 129 11.49 25.54 30.59
N GLU A 130 10.25 25.25 31.02
CA GLU A 130 9.69 25.87 32.24
C GLU A 130 8.44 25.12 32.73
N ASP A 131 8.61 24.50 33.92
CA ASP A 131 7.57 24.02 34.83
C ASP A 131 6.91 25.23 35.56
N ASP A 132 5.57 25.30 35.57
CA ASP A 132 4.71 25.59 36.75
C ASP A 132 3.24 25.20 36.45
#